data_AF-A0A261ADC0-F1
#
_entry.id   AF-A0A261ADC0-F1
#
_cell.length_a   1.000
_cell.length_b   1.000
_cell.length_c   1.000
_cell.angle_alpha   90.00
_cell.angle_beta   90.00
_cell.angle_gamma   90.00
#
_symmetry.space_group_name_H-M   'P 1'
#
loop_
_entity.id
_entity.type
_entity.pdbx_description
1 polymer ?
#
loop_
_entity_poly.entity_id
_entity_poly.type
_entity_poly.pdbx_seq_one_letter_code
_entity_poly.pdbx_strand_id
1 'polypeptide(L)' 'MAWSKTGALGCGIKNCGADPNMNNWNKLVVVCQYKAQGNYLNQPIYKQGATCSACPSPTKCETSSGLCV' A
#
# COMPACT_ATOMS: atom_id res chain seq x y z
N MET A 1 0.74 3.40 2.31
CA MET A 1 -0.33 2.62 1.63
C MET A 1 -0.97 3.41 0.50
N ALA A 2 -1.46 4.64 0.73
CA ALA A 2 -2.22 5.42 -0.26
C ALA A 2 -1.39 6.08 -1.41
N TRP A 3 -0.14 5.65 -1.64
CA TRP A 3 0.73 6.28 -2.62
C TRP A 3 0.22 6.00 -4.03
N SER A 4 -0.23 7.02 -4.78
CA SER A 4 -1.01 6.78 -6.02
C SER A 4 -0.24 6.08 -7.13
N LYS A 5 1.10 6.17 -7.11
CA LYS A 5 1.96 5.49 -8.09
C LYS A 5 2.19 4.00 -7.75
N THR A 6 1.81 3.56 -6.56
CA THR A 6 1.96 2.18 -6.11
C THR A 6 0.72 1.39 -6.51
N GLY A 7 0.83 0.62 -7.59
CA GLY A 7 -0.28 -0.19 -8.14
C GLY A 7 -0.25 -1.68 -7.76
N ALA A 8 0.81 -2.17 -7.14
CA ALA A 8 0.92 -3.56 -6.73
C ALA A 8 1.61 -3.69 -5.37
N LEU A 9 1.19 -4.70 -4.61
CA LEU A 9 1.78 -5.06 -3.33
C LEU A 9 1.79 -6.58 -3.16
N GLY A 10 2.72 -7.06 -2.34
CA GLY A 10 2.75 -8.45 -1.90
C GLY A 10 3.02 -8.50 -0.40
N CYS A 11 2.27 -9.33 0.32
CA CYS A 11 2.42 -9.48 1.76
C CYS A 11 2.81 -10.90 2.14
N GLY A 12 3.58 -11.04 3.21
CA GLY A 12 3.95 -12.30 3.84
C GLY A 12 3.72 -12.23 5.35
N ILE A 13 3.37 -13.37 5.93
CA ILE A 13 3.15 -13.50 7.38
C ILE A 13 4.11 -14.57 7.91
N LYS A 14 4.79 -14.27 9.01
CA LYS A 14 5.65 -15.21 9.71
C LYS A 14 5.28 -15.28 11.19
N ASN A 15 5.09 -16.50 11.70
CA ASN A 15 5.11 -16.75 13.13
C ASN A 15 6.58 -16.83 13.59
N CYS A 16 6.94 -15.95 14.53
CA CYS A 16 8.28 -15.81 15.10
C CYS A 16 8.41 -16.46 16.48
N GLY A 17 7.41 -17.25 16.92
CA GLY A 17 7.40 -17.93 18.21
C GLY A 17 7.02 -17.01 19.38
N ALA A 18 7.15 -17.52 20.60
CA ALA A 18 6.83 -16.79 21.81
C ALA A 18 7.75 -15.57 21.99
N ASP A 19 7.17 -14.39 22.21
CA ASP A 19 7.92 -13.17 22.54
C ASP A 19 7.96 -13.00 24.07
N PRO A 20 9.14 -13.11 24.71
CA PRO A 20 9.27 -12.97 26.16
C PRO A 20 8.91 -11.57 26.67
N ASN A 21 8.88 -10.56 25.79
CA ASN A 21 8.48 -9.20 26.12
C ASN A 21 6.97 -8.97 25.97
N MET A 22 6.22 -9.95 25.46
CA MET A 22 4.77 -9.87 25.25
C MET A 22 4.05 -11.04 25.91
N ASN A 23 4.29 -11.25 27.22
CA ASN A 23 3.68 -12.33 28.02
C ASN A 23 3.83 -13.74 27.39
N ASN A 24 4.94 -13.98 26.68
CA ASN A 24 5.19 -15.22 25.92
C ASN A 24 4.12 -15.54 24.86
N TRP A 25 3.38 -14.55 24.36
CA TRP A 25 2.47 -14.76 23.23
C TRP A 25 3.25 -15.01 21.94
N ASN A 26 2.68 -15.82 21.05
CA ASN A 26 3.26 -16.04 19.72
C ASN A 26 3.23 -14.75 18.90
N LYS A 27 4.41 -14.28 18.49
CA LYS A 27 4.58 -13.09 17.65
C LYS A 27 4.32 -13.43 16.20
N LEU A 28 3.35 -12.75 15.60
CA LEU A 28 3.14 -12.75 14.15
C LEU A 28 3.70 -11.47 13.57
N VAL A 29 4.59 -11.59 12.58
CA VAL A 29 5.12 -10.48 11.81
C VAL A 29 4.49 -10.49 10.43
N VAL A 30 3.84 -9.39 10.08
CA VAL A 30 3.27 -9.15 8.74
C VAL A 30 4.14 -8.13 8.03
N VAL A 31 4.61 -8.48 6.84
CA VAL A 31 5.40 -7.58 5.99
C VAL A 31 4.72 -7.46 4.64
N CYS A 32 4.45 -6.23 4.22
CA CYS A 32 3.99 -5.92 2.87
C CYS A 32 5.03 -5.10 2.12
N GLN A 33 5.38 -5.55 0.93
CA GLN A 33 6.23 -4.83 -0.01
C GLN A 33 5.36 -4.19 -1.09
N TYR A 34 5.72 -2.97 -1.47
CA TYR A 34 4.98 -2.14 -2.41
C TYR A 34 5.81 -1.91 -3.67
N LYS A 35 5.24 -2.20 -4.84
CA LYS A 35 5.89 -2.00 -6.13
C LYS A 35 5.65 -0.58 -6.63
N ALA A 36 6.71 0.03 -7.13
CA ALA A 36 6.91 1.48 -7.18
C ALA A 36 7.01 2.06 -5.76
N GLN A 37 8.24 2.44 -5.41
CA GLN A 37 8.55 3.05 -4.12
C GLN A 37 7.77 4.36 -3.96
N GLY A 38 7.33 4.60 -2.73
CA GLY A 38 6.66 5.83 -2.32
C GLY A 38 7.31 6.41 -1.07
N ASN A 39 6.55 7.19 -0.31
CA ASN A 39 7.01 7.85 0.92
C ASN A 39 8.25 8.73 0.70
N TYR A 40 8.36 9.34 -0.48
CA TYR A 40 9.40 10.32 -0.74
C TYR A 40 9.12 11.60 0.06
N LEU A 41 10.12 12.07 0.80
CA LEU A 41 10.03 13.32 1.53
C LEU A 41 9.70 14.47 0.58
N ASN A 42 8.80 15.36 1.02
CA ASN A 42 8.36 16.55 0.28
C ASN A 42 7.70 16.26 -1.08
N GLN A 43 7.24 15.03 -1.33
CA GLN A 43 6.40 14.71 -2.49
C GLN A 43 4.96 14.42 -2.05
N PRO A 44 3.96 14.82 -2.86
CA PRO A 44 2.58 14.50 -2.55
C PRO A 44 2.33 12.99 -2.69
N ILE A 45 1.56 12.43 -1.76
CA ILE A 45 1.18 11.00 -1.75
C ILE A 45 0.35 10.66 -3.00
N TYR A 46 -0.50 11.59 -3.42
CA TYR A 46 -1.31 11.54 -4.64
C TYR A 46 -1.60 12.97 -5.11
N LYS A 47 -1.93 13.13 -6.40
CA LYS A 47 -2.35 14.42 -6.94
C LYS A 47 -3.78 14.71 -6.48
N GLN A 48 -4.01 15.86 -5.83
CA GLN A 48 -5.36 16.31 -5.48
C GLN A 48 -6.12 16.76 -6.74
N GLY A 49 -7.41 16.45 -6.80
CA GLY A 49 -8.28 16.75 -7.92
C GLY A 49 -9.57 15.94 -7.87
N ALA A 50 -10.43 16.08 -8.88
CA ALA A 50 -11.62 15.24 -9.02
C ALA A 50 -11.20 13.77 -9.20
N THR A 51 -11.99 12.84 -8.64
CA THR A 51 -11.76 11.39 -8.75
C THR A 51 -11.51 10.99 -10.21
N CYS A 52 -10.50 10.17 -10.44
CA CYS A 52 -10.07 9.69 -11.76
C CYS A 52 -9.66 10.75 -12.81
N SER A 53 -9.64 12.05 -12.48
CA SER A 53 -9.30 13.13 -13.44
C SER A 53 -7.87 13.06 -14.00
N ALA A 54 -7.02 12.20 -13.45
CA ALA A 54 -5.62 12.04 -13.84
C ALA A 54 -5.17 10.56 -13.89
N CYS A 55 -6.04 9.63 -14.26
CA CYS A 55 -5.63 8.23 -14.45
C CYS A 55 -4.58 8.10 -15.56
N PRO A 56 -3.46 7.38 -15.33
CA PRO A 56 -2.40 7.23 -16.33
C PRO A 56 -2.83 6.26 -17.44
N SER A 57 -2.45 6.53 -18.68
CA SER A 57 -2.62 5.56 -19.77
C SER A 57 -1.76 4.31 -19.53
N PRO A 58 -2.24 3.07 -19.77
CA PRO A 58 -3.52 2.71 -20.43
C PRO A 58 -4.69 2.44 -19.46
N THR A 59 -4.59 2.84 -18.20
CA THR A 59 -5.61 2.54 -17.19
C THR A 59 -6.91 3.32 -17.42
N LYS A 60 -8.01 2.78 -16.90
CA LYS A 60 -9.35 3.39 -16.92
C LYS A 60 -9.85 3.60 -15.49
N CYS A 61 -10.75 4.55 -15.33
CA CYS A 61 -11.44 4.74 -14.06
C CYS A 61 -12.43 3.59 -13.82
N GLU A 62 -12.27 2.90 -12.69
CA GLU A 62 -13.30 2.05 -12.12
C GLU A 62 -14.18 2.93 -11.23
N THR A 63 -15.37 3.27 -11.71
CA THR A 63 -16.20 4.35 -11.16
C THR A 63 -16.76 4.04 -9.78
N SER A 64 -16.92 2.77 -9.42
CA SER A 64 -17.41 2.35 -8.10
C SER A 64 -16.39 2.57 -6.98
N SER A 65 -15.11 2.38 -7.26
CA SER A 65 -14.00 2.51 -6.32
C SER A 65 -13.28 3.85 -6.44
N GLY A 66 -13.38 4.51 -7.59
CA GLY A 66 -12.61 5.71 -7.90
C GLY A 66 -11.13 5.44 -8.18
N LEU A 67 -10.76 4.20 -8.46
CA LEU A 67 -9.38 3.78 -8.74
C LEU A 67 -9.11 3.67 -10.24
N CYS A 68 -7.84 3.77 -10.61
CA CYS A 68 -7.37 3.57 -11.97
C CYS A 68 -6.91 2.12 -12.13
N VAL A 69 -7.48 1.38 -13.09
CA VAL A 69 -7.23 -0.06 -13.35
C VAL A 69 -6.91 -0.35 -14.81
#